data_AF-A0A162F9M1-F1
#
_entry.id   AF-A0A162F9M1-F1
#
_cell.length_a   1.000
_cell.length_b   1.000
_cell.length_c   1.000
_cell.angle_alpha   90.00
_cell.angle_beta   90.00
_cell.angle_gamma   90.00
#
_symmetry.space_group_name_H-M   'P 1'
#
loop_
_entity.id
_entity.type
_entity.pdbx_description
1 polymer ?
#
loop_
_entity_poly.entity_id
_entity_poly.type
_entity_poly.pdbx_seq_one_letter_code
_entity_poly.pdbx_strand_id
1 'polypeptide(L)'
;MKQLTFLVLLFITITVNSQINIKNFKVTSNPNLTIEKGDRFDFKFDVQGTYHSLDLFVYFQSESSSNLLGLIYWNRDRDNPLNFPSFTTKNTWFNSFLDRRVTIPGKKFILVVKYNNQVKKLVYPISQPDNDGDGVPNDSDNCPNVAGPASNNGCPVLKKPNLKLKSLKVKNTTTNTLIFNFPNGNTNTPTLKKNNRYDFSIEVENNVSGSTQANPVSLDMLINTSSILYPDPRARVFNVTTDSNIGSISASNSITKTFNVFVSNTIGSSPTLSNGNGYTLSFDIDGKGKVDESNENDNINQLQFVYSSSSRSGLVNILDKSNLNSHEVSVFTIYGTLINQKTVATKDEEDKFINSLPKGFYIVKNGIETYKIVKE
;
A
#
# COMPACT_ATOMS: atom_id res chain seq x y z
N MET A 1 -12.73 93.33 39.90
CA MET A 1 -13.58 92.28 40.50
C MET A 1 -13.20 90.96 39.87
N LYS A 2 -12.88 89.94 40.69
CA LYS A 2 -12.52 88.58 40.23
C LYS A 2 -13.73 87.96 39.51
N GLN A 3 -13.55 87.43 38.30
CA GLN A 3 -14.51 86.49 37.73
C GLN A 3 -13.89 85.09 37.72
N LEU A 4 -14.67 84.19 38.29
CA LEU A 4 -14.38 82.81 38.64
C LEU A 4 -14.67 81.92 37.43
N THR A 5 -13.66 81.25 36.89
CA THR A 5 -13.85 80.31 35.78
C THR A 5 -14.34 78.97 36.34
N PHE A 6 -15.59 78.61 36.08
CA PHE A 6 -16.14 77.29 36.39
C PHE A 6 -15.67 76.26 35.35
N LEU A 7 -14.90 75.26 35.79
CA LEU A 7 -14.53 74.11 34.98
C LEU A 7 -15.63 73.05 35.09
N VAL A 8 -16.43 72.88 34.04
CA VAL A 8 -17.41 71.79 33.94
C VAL A 8 -16.68 70.53 33.47
N LEU A 9 -16.44 69.57 34.36
CA LEU A 9 -15.99 68.23 33.99
C LEU A 9 -17.19 67.44 33.42
N LEU A 10 -17.18 67.23 32.11
CA LEU A 10 -18.10 66.31 31.44
C LEU A 10 -17.56 64.88 31.60
N PHE A 11 -18.15 64.09 32.50
CA PHE A 11 -17.87 62.66 32.59
C PHE A 11 -18.50 61.95 31.38
N ILE A 12 -17.70 61.67 30.35
CA ILE A 12 -18.08 60.76 29.28
C ILE A 12 -17.94 59.34 29.82
N THR A 13 -19.06 58.70 30.16
CA THR A 13 -19.09 57.26 30.42
C THR A 13 -18.88 56.53 29.09
N ILE A 14 -17.64 56.13 28.81
CA ILE A 14 -17.33 55.23 27.69
C ILE A 14 -17.88 53.85 28.08
N THR A 15 -19.02 53.47 27.51
CA THR A 15 -19.56 52.12 27.62
C THR A 15 -18.68 51.19 26.78
N VAL A 16 -17.65 50.62 27.40
CA VAL A 16 -16.83 49.58 26.75
C VAL A 16 -17.74 48.37 26.57
N ASN A 17 -18.14 48.09 25.32
CA ASN A 17 -18.94 46.90 25.00
C ASN A 17 -18.04 45.68 25.22
N SER A 18 -18.08 45.07 26.40
CA SER A 18 -17.19 43.96 26.74
C SER A 18 -17.56 42.71 25.94
N GLN A 19 -16.65 42.27 25.08
CA GLN A 19 -16.81 41.06 24.28
C GLN A 19 -16.66 39.80 25.15
N ILE A 20 -17.44 38.74 24.90
CA ILE A 20 -17.26 37.44 25.57
C ILE A 20 -15.91 36.82 25.16
N ASN A 21 -14.99 36.74 26.12
CA ASN A 21 -13.65 36.16 25.96
C ASN A 21 -13.58 34.78 26.62
N ILE A 22 -14.05 33.76 25.88
CA ILE A 22 -14.03 32.35 26.29
C ILE A 22 -13.42 31.49 25.18
N LYS A 23 -12.60 30.50 25.56
CA LYS A 23 -11.92 29.55 24.66
C LYS A 23 -11.72 28.18 25.32
N ASN A 24 -11.15 27.22 24.58
CA ASN A 24 -10.71 25.92 25.10
C ASN A 24 -11.80 25.10 25.82
N PHE A 25 -13.03 25.12 25.30
CA PHE A 25 -14.10 24.25 25.78
C PHE A 25 -13.72 22.77 25.59
N LYS A 26 -13.73 22.02 26.68
CA LYS A 26 -13.43 20.58 26.71
C LYS A 26 -14.40 19.89 27.66
N VAL A 27 -15.04 18.82 27.19
CA VAL A 27 -15.82 17.93 28.04
C VAL A 27 -14.85 17.02 28.79
N THR A 28 -15.03 16.91 30.10
CA THR A 28 -14.18 16.08 30.98
C THR A 28 -14.90 14.84 31.49
N SER A 29 -16.22 14.78 31.37
CA SER A 29 -16.97 13.52 31.43
C SER A 29 -16.59 12.59 30.26
N ASN A 30 -16.74 11.28 30.46
CA ASN A 30 -16.50 10.31 29.40
C ASN A 30 -17.42 10.62 28.19
N PRO A 31 -16.88 10.93 27.00
CA PRO A 31 -17.70 11.38 25.88
C PRO A 31 -18.54 10.25 25.25
N ASN A 32 -18.23 8.98 25.55
CA ASN A 32 -19.01 7.81 25.13
C ASN A 32 -20.11 7.43 26.15
N LEU A 33 -20.47 8.34 27.06
CA LEU A 33 -21.51 8.09 28.07
C LEU A 33 -22.90 7.98 27.44
N THR A 34 -23.69 7.14 28.09
CA THR A 34 -25.14 7.23 28.03
C THR A 34 -25.58 8.14 29.18
N ILE A 35 -26.25 9.24 28.86
CA ILE A 35 -26.67 10.28 29.82
C ILE A 35 -28.19 10.23 29.97
N GLU A 36 -28.66 10.27 31.20
CA GLU A 36 -30.07 10.43 31.57
C GLU A 36 -30.28 11.56 32.58
N LYS A 37 -31.55 11.81 32.93
CA LYS A 37 -31.92 12.87 33.87
C LYS A 37 -31.20 12.68 35.21
N GLY A 38 -30.54 13.74 35.68
CA GLY A 38 -29.83 13.72 36.95
C GLY A 38 -28.36 13.33 36.86
N ASP A 39 -27.90 12.78 35.74
CA ASP A 39 -26.49 12.41 35.56
C ASP A 39 -25.59 13.64 35.59
N ARG A 40 -24.47 13.51 36.29
CA ARG A 40 -23.45 14.56 36.37
C ARG A 40 -22.69 14.67 35.04
N PHE A 41 -22.62 15.89 34.52
CA PHE A 41 -21.86 16.25 33.32
C PHE A 41 -20.82 17.32 33.65
N ASP A 42 -19.53 16.98 33.51
CA ASP A 42 -18.38 17.80 33.82
C ASP A 42 -17.72 18.32 32.54
N PHE A 43 -17.36 19.60 32.55
CA PHE A 43 -16.63 20.24 31.47
C PHE A 43 -15.76 21.38 32.00
N LYS A 44 -14.86 21.87 31.13
CA LYS A 44 -14.03 23.03 31.41
C LYS A 44 -13.90 23.96 30.22
N PHE A 45 -13.56 25.21 30.50
CA PHE A 45 -13.24 26.23 29.51
C PHE A 45 -12.37 27.32 30.15
N ASP A 46 -11.70 28.11 29.32
CA ASP A 46 -10.91 29.26 29.77
C ASP A 46 -11.73 30.55 29.58
N VAL A 47 -11.77 31.40 30.60
CA VAL A 47 -12.48 32.69 30.58
C VAL A 47 -11.57 33.83 31.04
N GLN A 48 -11.70 34.99 30.38
CA GLN A 48 -11.04 36.24 30.75
C GLN A 48 -12.06 37.38 30.70
N GLY A 49 -11.91 38.40 31.54
CA GLY A 49 -12.74 39.60 31.57
C GLY A 49 -13.58 39.73 32.83
N THR A 50 -14.32 40.84 32.90
CA THR A 50 -15.23 41.14 34.02
C THR A 50 -16.68 41.04 33.53
N TYR A 51 -17.48 40.20 34.20
CA TYR A 51 -18.86 39.91 33.80
C TYR A 51 -19.80 40.06 34.99
N HIS A 52 -20.95 40.71 34.79
CA HIS A 52 -21.99 40.78 35.83
C HIS A 52 -22.80 39.49 35.96
N SER A 53 -22.91 38.69 34.89
CA SER A 53 -23.51 37.35 34.90
C SER A 53 -23.04 36.61 33.65
N LEU A 54 -23.05 35.28 33.67
CA LEU A 54 -22.78 34.46 32.47
C LEU A 54 -23.76 33.30 32.42
N ASP A 55 -24.45 33.15 31.28
CA ASP A 55 -25.35 32.02 31.06
C ASP A 55 -24.66 31.01 30.15
N LEU A 56 -24.49 29.78 30.66
CA LEU A 56 -23.85 28.68 29.95
C LEU A 56 -24.90 27.65 29.57
N PHE A 57 -24.98 27.28 28.29
CA PHE A 57 -25.84 26.21 27.79
C PHE A 57 -24.99 25.17 27.09
N VAL A 58 -25.16 23.89 27.42
CA VAL A 58 -24.44 22.80 26.75
C VAL A 58 -25.43 21.96 25.98
N TYR A 59 -25.16 21.79 24.68
CA TYR A 59 -25.93 20.94 23.78
C TYR A 59 -25.08 19.77 23.28
N PHE A 60 -25.72 18.68 22.88
CA PHE A 60 -25.10 17.67 22.03
C PHE A 60 -25.65 17.77 20.60
N GLN A 61 -24.83 17.51 19.58
CA GLN A 61 -25.20 17.48 18.15
C GLN A 61 -25.61 18.84 17.54
N SER A 62 -26.64 19.51 18.06
CA SER A 62 -27.21 20.76 17.57
C SER A 62 -27.87 21.59 18.67
N GLU A 63 -28.07 22.89 18.41
CA GLU A 63 -28.68 23.85 19.35
C GLU A 63 -30.22 23.79 19.38
N SER A 64 -30.80 22.58 19.40
CA SER A 64 -32.24 22.38 19.59
C SER A 64 -32.58 22.18 21.06
N SER A 65 -33.81 22.52 21.45
CA SER A 65 -34.31 22.28 22.82
C SER A 65 -34.24 20.80 23.22
N SER A 66 -34.47 19.89 22.28
CA SER A 66 -34.35 18.43 22.49
C SER A 66 -32.93 17.94 22.77
N ASN A 67 -31.94 18.79 22.49
CA ASN A 67 -30.52 18.46 22.56
C ASN A 67 -29.79 19.24 23.66
N LEU A 68 -30.52 20.05 24.44
CA LEU A 68 -29.99 20.76 25.60
C LEU A 68 -29.70 19.74 26.72
N LEU A 69 -28.43 19.59 27.07
CA LEU A 69 -28.00 18.71 28.17
C LEU A 69 -28.19 19.37 29.53
N GLY A 70 -27.89 20.66 29.61
CA GLY A 70 -27.94 21.41 30.84
C GLY A 70 -27.57 22.87 30.66
N LEU A 71 -27.82 23.65 31.70
CA LEU A 71 -27.49 25.07 31.74
C LEU A 71 -27.04 25.50 33.13
N ILE A 72 -26.22 26.54 33.18
CA ILE A 72 -25.69 27.12 34.41
C ILE A 72 -25.79 28.65 34.32
N TYR A 73 -26.29 29.27 35.38
CA TYR A 73 -26.32 30.73 35.54
C TYR A 73 -25.25 31.13 36.56
N TRP A 74 -24.18 31.79 36.12
CA TRP A 74 -23.18 32.35 37.03
C TRP A 74 -23.56 33.77 37.46
N ASN A 75 -23.50 34.02 38.76
CA ASN A 75 -23.76 35.32 39.39
C ASN A 75 -25.16 35.88 39.07
N ARG A 76 -26.19 35.05 39.24
CA ARG A 76 -27.57 35.36 38.83
C ARG A 76 -28.19 36.49 39.66
N ASP A 77 -27.80 36.57 40.92
CA ASP A 77 -28.13 37.60 41.91
C ASP A 77 -27.41 38.93 41.67
N ARG A 78 -26.37 38.96 40.83
CA ARG A 78 -25.63 40.16 40.38
C ARG A 78 -25.03 40.97 41.53
N ASP A 79 -24.71 40.33 42.64
CA ASP A 79 -24.16 40.97 43.84
C ASP A 79 -22.71 41.41 43.61
N ASN A 80 -21.86 40.53 43.06
CA ASN A 80 -20.42 40.76 42.86
C ASN A 80 -19.98 40.41 41.43
N PRO A 81 -19.31 41.31 40.69
CA PRO A 81 -18.84 41.00 39.34
C PRO A 81 -17.86 39.81 39.31
N LEU A 82 -18.04 38.92 38.34
CA LEU A 82 -17.09 37.84 38.03
C LEU A 82 -15.87 38.44 37.35
N ASN A 83 -14.74 38.53 38.06
CA ASN A 83 -13.52 39.15 37.56
C ASN A 83 -12.42 38.12 37.24
N PHE A 84 -12.02 38.05 35.98
CA PHE A 84 -10.95 37.18 35.48
C PHE A 84 -9.89 38.02 34.73
N PRO A 85 -8.88 38.59 35.43
CA PRO A 85 -7.93 39.51 34.80
C PRO A 85 -7.08 38.86 33.70
N SER A 86 -6.83 37.56 33.80
CA SER A 86 -6.19 36.72 32.79
C SER A 86 -7.06 35.50 32.49
N PHE A 87 -6.79 34.82 31.37
CA PHE A 87 -7.47 33.56 31.04
C PHE A 87 -7.30 32.57 32.19
N THR A 88 -8.43 32.25 32.82
CA THR A 88 -8.52 31.33 33.95
C THR A 88 -9.34 30.13 33.53
N THR A 89 -8.80 28.93 33.68
CA THR A 89 -9.54 27.69 33.45
C THR A 89 -10.58 27.51 34.56
N LYS A 90 -11.84 27.30 34.16
CA LYS A 90 -12.93 26.94 35.07
C LYS A 90 -13.41 25.54 34.78
N ASN A 91 -13.32 24.70 35.80
CA ASN A 91 -13.97 23.39 35.83
C ASN A 91 -15.38 23.59 36.41
N THR A 92 -16.39 23.08 35.72
CA THR A 92 -17.78 23.25 36.11
C THR A 92 -18.58 21.99 35.75
N TRP A 93 -19.77 21.87 36.29
CA TRP A 93 -20.62 20.71 36.11
C TRP A 93 -22.10 21.06 36.31
N PHE A 94 -22.99 20.23 35.77
CA PHE A 94 -24.42 20.26 36.05
C PHE A 94 -24.97 18.83 36.08
N ASN A 95 -26.19 18.67 36.59
CA ASN A 95 -26.98 17.44 36.44
C ASN A 95 -27.84 17.56 35.18
N SER A 96 -27.84 16.54 34.32
CA SER A 96 -28.51 16.62 33.03
C SER A 96 -30.03 16.76 33.16
N PHE A 97 -30.64 17.56 32.28
CA PHE A 97 -32.09 17.75 32.22
C PHE A 97 -32.80 16.82 31.23
N LEU A 98 -32.09 15.90 30.59
CA LEU A 98 -32.68 15.04 29.59
C LEU A 98 -33.68 14.07 30.23
N ASP A 99 -34.98 14.26 29.97
CA ASP A 99 -36.04 13.34 30.42
C ASP A 99 -36.00 11.96 29.71
N ARG A 100 -34.98 11.71 28.89
CA ARG A 100 -34.76 10.45 28.18
C ARG A 100 -33.30 10.03 28.27
N ARG A 101 -33.06 8.73 28.21
CA ARG A 101 -31.72 8.16 28.11
C ARG A 101 -31.17 8.38 26.70
N VAL A 102 -30.02 9.05 26.59
CA VAL A 102 -29.35 9.34 25.30
C VAL A 102 -27.93 8.79 25.33
N THR A 103 -27.62 7.93 24.36
CA THR A 103 -26.25 7.47 24.09
C THR A 103 -25.61 8.46 23.11
N ILE A 104 -24.46 9.05 23.47
CA ILE A 104 -23.79 10.14 22.72
C ILE A 104 -22.53 9.70 21.92
N PRO A 105 -22.31 8.42 21.51
CA PRO A 105 -21.17 8.12 20.65
C PRO A 105 -21.37 8.75 19.27
N GLY A 106 -20.29 9.26 18.70
CA GLY A 106 -20.20 9.80 17.33
C GLY A 106 -20.65 11.25 17.15
N LYS A 107 -20.80 12.04 18.23
CA LYS A 107 -21.38 13.40 18.16
C LYS A 107 -20.42 14.48 18.70
N LYS A 108 -20.80 15.75 18.57
CA LYS A 108 -20.06 16.90 19.12
C LYS A 108 -20.85 17.53 20.27
N PHE A 109 -20.16 18.12 21.23
CA PHE A 109 -20.78 19.00 22.22
C PHE A 109 -20.63 20.46 21.81
N ILE A 110 -21.62 21.29 22.15
CA ILE A 110 -21.65 22.71 21.83
C ILE A 110 -21.89 23.48 23.13
N LEU A 111 -20.92 24.29 23.54
CA LEU A 111 -21.09 25.27 24.62
C LEU A 111 -21.53 26.59 24.01
N VAL A 112 -22.70 27.07 24.41
CA VAL A 112 -23.24 28.38 24.05
C VAL A 112 -23.21 29.27 25.29
N VAL A 113 -22.46 30.37 25.24
CA VAL A 113 -22.33 31.34 26.33
C VAL A 113 -23.04 32.63 25.96
N LYS A 114 -23.89 33.15 26.85
CA LYS A 114 -24.60 34.42 26.64
C LYS A 114 -24.23 35.45 27.71
N TYR A 115 -24.06 36.70 27.28
CA TYR A 115 -23.77 37.86 28.13
C TYR A 115 -24.17 39.15 27.43
N ASN A 116 -24.94 40.05 28.07
CA ASN A 116 -25.31 41.37 27.53
C ASN A 116 -25.69 41.34 26.03
N ASN A 117 -26.64 40.46 25.68
CA ASN A 117 -27.12 40.21 24.30
C ASN A 117 -26.09 39.64 23.31
N GLN A 118 -24.86 39.34 23.75
CA GLN A 118 -23.85 38.63 22.96
C GLN A 118 -23.97 37.13 23.16
N VAL A 119 -23.54 36.38 22.13
CA VAL A 119 -23.49 34.91 22.14
C VAL A 119 -22.12 34.45 21.63
N LYS A 120 -21.44 33.57 22.39
CA LYS A 120 -20.22 32.89 21.97
C LYS A 120 -20.45 31.38 21.95
N LYS A 121 -20.01 30.72 20.88
CA LYS A 121 -20.15 29.27 20.70
C LYS A 121 -18.78 28.59 20.66
N LEU A 122 -18.65 27.45 21.33
CA LEU A 122 -17.48 26.59 21.29
C LEU A 122 -17.90 25.15 21.05
N VAL A 123 -17.14 24.43 20.23
CA VAL A 123 -17.46 23.05 19.84
C VAL A 123 -16.37 22.13 20.34
N TYR A 124 -16.77 21.05 21.02
CA TYR A 124 -15.88 19.97 21.43
C TYR A 124 -16.24 18.69 20.64
N PRO A 125 -15.42 18.27 19.67
CA PRO A 125 -15.64 17.03 18.94
C PRO A 125 -15.30 15.83 19.84
N ILE A 126 -16.13 14.77 19.77
CA ILE A 126 -15.83 13.49 20.42
C ILE A 126 -15.01 12.66 19.42
N SER A 127 -13.77 12.30 19.76
CA SER A 127 -13.05 11.28 19.01
C SER A 127 -13.63 9.91 19.35
N GLN A 128 -14.11 9.17 18.34
CA GLN A 128 -14.51 7.78 18.49
C GLN A 128 -13.29 6.92 18.88
N PRO A 129 -13.51 5.78 19.59
CA PRO A 129 -12.44 4.85 19.89
C PRO A 129 -11.87 4.24 18.59
N ASP A 130 -10.56 4.02 18.63
CA ASP A 130 -9.74 3.36 17.61
C ASP A 130 -8.93 2.31 18.40
N ASN A 131 -9.32 1.05 18.27
CA ASN A 131 -8.84 -0.02 19.14
C ASN A 131 -7.45 -0.53 18.75
N ASP A 132 -7.11 -0.50 17.47
CA ASP A 132 -5.82 -0.98 16.96
C ASP A 132 -4.85 0.15 16.60
N GLY A 133 -5.31 1.40 16.68
CA GLY A 133 -4.48 2.59 16.58
C GLY A 133 -4.04 2.92 15.16
N ASP A 134 -4.78 2.46 14.15
CA ASP A 134 -4.45 2.67 12.74
C ASP A 134 -4.88 4.05 12.20
N GLY A 135 -5.60 4.82 13.01
CA GLY A 135 -6.08 6.16 12.70
C GLY A 135 -7.47 6.18 12.04
N VAL A 136 -8.11 5.03 11.84
CA VAL A 136 -9.49 4.88 11.40
C VAL A 136 -10.36 4.55 12.63
N PRO A 137 -11.39 5.34 12.95
CA PRO A 137 -12.24 5.02 14.09
C PRO A 137 -13.02 3.71 13.89
N ASN A 138 -13.26 2.97 14.97
CA ASN A 138 -13.91 1.64 14.94
C ASN A 138 -15.25 1.58 14.19
N ASP A 139 -15.98 2.71 14.08
CA ASP A 139 -17.26 2.78 13.36
C ASP A 139 -17.11 2.92 11.83
N SER A 140 -15.92 3.29 11.39
CA SER A 140 -15.50 3.51 10.01
C SER A 140 -14.43 2.50 9.57
N ASP A 141 -13.99 1.64 10.49
CA ASP A 141 -13.02 0.57 10.30
C ASP A 141 -13.73 -0.77 10.09
N ASN A 142 -13.40 -1.46 9.01
CA ASN A 142 -13.91 -2.79 8.69
C ASN A 142 -13.20 -3.91 9.48
N CYS A 143 -12.02 -3.62 10.05
CA CYS A 143 -11.21 -4.51 10.84
C CYS A 143 -10.81 -3.90 12.21
N PRO A 144 -11.74 -3.58 13.13
CA PRO A 144 -11.50 -2.79 14.36
C PRO A 144 -10.55 -3.37 15.41
N ASN A 145 -9.81 -4.42 15.11
CA ASN A 145 -8.81 -5.01 16.01
C ASN A 145 -7.53 -5.40 15.24
N VAL A 146 -7.40 -5.03 13.97
CA VAL A 146 -6.28 -5.39 13.11
C VAL A 146 -5.95 -4.21 12.20
N ALA A 147 -4.91 -3.47 12.57
CA ALA A 147 -4.52 -2.25 11.90
C ALA A 147 -4.37 -2.37 10.38
N GLY A 148 -4.93 -1.42 9.65
CA GLY A 148 -4.82 -1.29 8.21
C GLY A 148 -4.75 0.17 7.75
N PRO A 149 -4.46 0.43 6.47
CA PRO A 149 -4.49 1.79 5.98
C PRO A 149 -5.93 2.29 5.83
N ALA A 150 -6.16 3.58 6.07
CA ALA A 150 -7.44 4.24 5.79
C ALA A 150 -7.90 4.07 4.33
N SER A 151 -6.98 3.93 3.38
CA SER A 151 -7.30 3.64 1.97
C SER A 151 -7.98 2.28 1.76
N ASN A 152 -7.92 1.38 2.76
CA ASN A 152 -8.56 0.08 2.77
C ASN A 152 -9.55 -0.06 3.95
N ASN A 153 -10.11 1.07 4.42
CA ASN A 153 -11.08 1.15 5.52
C ASN A 153 -10.59 0.42 6.78
N GLY A 154 -9.34 0.67 7.17
CA GLY A 154 -8.72 0.10 8.38
C GLY A 154 -8.42 -1.40 8.31
N CYS A 155 -8.73 -2.08 7.20
CA CYS A 155 -8.34 -3.47 7.02
C CYS A 155 -6.92 -3.62 6.45
N PRO A 156 -6.15 -4.64 6.87
CA PRO A 156 -4.86 -4.97 6.27
C PRO A 156 -4.96 -5.19 4.76
N VAL A 157 -3.98 -4.69 4.02
CA VAL A 157 -3.85 -5.00 2.60
C VAL A 157 -3.21 -6.37 2.48
N LEU A 158 -3.96 -7.34 1.94
CA LEU A 158 -3.38 -8.62 1.54
C LEU A 158 -2.40 -8.36 0.39
N LYS A 159 -1.10 -8.45 0.67
CA LYS A 159 -0.10 -8.48 -0.41
C LYS A 159 -0.36 -9.74 -1.22
N LYS A 160 -0.48 -9.62 -2.54
CA LYS A 160 -0.52 -10.78 -3.44
C LYS A 160 0.84 -11.48 -3.46
N PRO A 161 0.92 -12.80 -3.70
CA PRO A 161 2.19 -13.48 -3.94
C PRO A 161 2.93 -12.90 -5.15
N ASN A 162 4.22 -13.21 -5.24
CA ASN A 162 5.05 -12.86 -6.38
C ASN A 162 5.99 -14.02 -6.65
N LEU A 163 5.59 -14.88 -7.58
CA LEU A 163 6.33 -16.06 -7.97
C LEU A 163 7.37 -15.67 -9.01
N LYS A 164 8.59 -16.19 -8.84
CA LYS A 164 9.67 -16.03 -9.82
C LYS A 164 10.51 -17.28 -9.93
N LEU A 165 11.14 -17.46 -11.08
CA LEU A 165 12.21 -18.43 -11.23
C LEU A 165 13.42 -17.98 -10.40
N LYS A 166 13.74 -18.73 -9.36
CA LYS A 166 14.93 -18.51 -8.54
C LYS A 166 16.16 -19.23 -9.10
N SER A 167 15.98 -20.48 -9.54
CA SER A 167 17.08 -21.25 -10.14
C SER A 167 16.60 -22.31 -11.13
N LEU A 168 17.42 -22.59 -12.14
CA LEU A 168 17.18 -23.66 -13.11
C LEU A 168 18.46 -24.46 -13.30
N LYS A 169 18.37 -25.77 -13.06
CA LYS A 169 19.48 -26.72 -13.21
C LYS A 169 19.08 -27.82 -14.18
N VAL A 170 19.94 -28.09 -15.15
CA VAL A 170 19.77 -29.22 -16.08
C VAL A 170 20.93 -30.18 -15.88
N LYS A 171 20.62 -31.41 -15.48
CA LYS A 171 21.60 -32.46 -15.22
C LYS A 171 21.34 -33.64 -16.15
N ASN A 172 22.35 -34.07 -16.89
CA ASN A 172 22.28 -35.33 -17.62
C ASN A 172 22.35 -36.47 -16.61
N THR A 173 21.31 -37.30 -16.54
CA THR A 173 21.22 -38.38 -15.54
C THR A 173 22.07 -39.58 -15.92
N THR A 174 22.31 -39.79 -17.21
CA THR A 174 23.15 -40.89 -17.72
C THR A 174 24.61 -40.68 -17.33
N THR A 175 25.11 -39.45 -17.49
CA THR A 175 26.52 -39.10 -17.20
C THR A 175 26.71 -38.47 -15.83
N ASN A 176 25.63 -38.22 -15.10
CA ASN A 176 25.63 -37.52 -13.81
C ASN A 176 26.24 -36.09 -13.87
N THR A 177 26.21 -35.44 -15.03
CA THR A 177 26.85 -34.12 -15.25
C THR A 177 25.84 -32.99 -15.24
N LEU A 178 26.12 -31.93 -14.50
CA LEU A 178 25.39 -30.66 -14.56
C LEU A 178 25.79 -29.90 -15.83
N ILE A 179 24.85 -29.71 -16.75
CA ILE A 179 25.12 -29.10 -18.07
C ILE A 179 24.60 -27.66 -18.19
N PHE A 180 23.66 -27.28 -17.32
CA PHE A 180 23.16 -25.92 -17.20
C PHE A 180 22.86 -25.60 -15.73
N ASN A 181 23.20 -24.40 -15.28
CA ASN A 181 22.99 -23.94 -13.91
C ASN A 181 22.83 -22.41 -13.87
N PHE A 182 21.59 -21.96 -13.77
CA PHE A 182 21.24 -20.56 -13.54
C PHE A 182 20.83 -20.37 -12.07
N PRO A 183 21.25 -19.27 -11.40
CA PRO A 183 22.10 -18.18 -11.91
C PRO A 183 23.61 -18.42 -11.74
N ASN A 184 24.01 -19.39 -10.91
CA ASN A 184 25.37 -19.48 -10.34
C ASN A 184 26.32 -20.44 -11.06
N GLY A 185 26.17 -20.67 -12.37
CA GLY A 185 27.02 -21.63 -13.09
C GLY A 185 27.01 -21.48 -14.61
N ASN A 186 27.17 -22.59 -15.33
CA ASN A 186 27.15 -22.57 -16.80
C ASN A 186 25.75 -22.22 -17.32
N THR A 187 25.62 -21.06 -17.93
CA THR A 187 24.38 -20.57 -18.56
C THR A 187 24.42 -20.62 -20.08
N ASN A 188 25.47 -21.22 -20.68
CA ASN A 188 25.51 -21.42 -22.12
C ASN A 188 24.40 -22.38 -22.57
N THR A 189 23.90 -22.20 -23.79
CA THR A 189 22.89 -23.04 -24.43
C THR A 189 23.28 -24.53 -24.33
N PRO A 190 22.57 -25.34 -23.52
CA PRO A 190 22.88 -26.77 -23.39
C PRO A 190 22.61 -27.54 -24.68
N THR A 191 23.37 -28.61 -24.90
CA THR A 191 23.05 -29.62 -25.92
C THR A 191 22.32 -30.79 -25.27
N LEU A 192 21.10 -31.07 -25.73
CA LEU A 192 20.34 -32.24 -25.33
C LEU A 192 20.50 -33.34 -26.38
N LYS A 193 20.95 -34.50 -25.93
CA LYS A 193 21.29 -35.64 -26.79
C LYS A 193 20.15 -36.64 -26.82
N LYS A 194 19.89 -37.16 -28.00
CA LYS A 194 19.02 -38.32 -28.22
C LYS A 194 19.43 -39.47 -27.30
N ASN A 195 18.41 -40.21 -26.85
CA ASN A 195 18.51 -41.36 -25.95
C ASN A 195 19.14 -41.06 -24.60
N ASN A 196 19.07 -39.81 -24.13
CA ASN A 196 19.48 -39.43 -22.78
C ASN A 196 18.30 -38.94 -21.95
N ARG A 197 18.45 -39.04 -20.63
CA ARG A 197 17.53 -38.46 -19.65
C ARG A 197 18.17 -37.26 -18.99
N TYR A 198 17.35 -36.25 -18.73
CA TYR A 198 17.76 -35.00 -18.12
C TYR A 198 16.83 -34.64 -16.97
N ASP A 199 17.41 -34.32 -15.83
CA ASP A 199 16.68 -33.72 -14.71
C ASP A 199 16.68 -32.21 -14.89
N PHE A 200 15.49 -31.64 -15.05
CA PHE A 200 15.24 -30.20 -15.01
C PHE A 200 14.74 -29.85 -13.61
N SER A 201 15.64 -29.36 -12.76
CA SER A 201 15.29 -28.88 -11.42
C SER A 201 15.03 -27.38 -11.48
N ILE A 202 13.77 -27.01 -11.28
CA ILE A 202 13.24 -25.66 -11.34
C ILE A 202 12.88 -25.24 -9.92
N GLU A 203 13.54 -24.20 -9.42
CA GLU A 203 13.24 -23.60 -8.13
C GLU A 203 12.41 -22.34 -8.34
N VAL A 204 11.20 -22.33 -7.80
CA VAL A 204 10.27 -21.20 -7.81
C VAL A 204 10.28 -20.57 -6.42
N GLU A 205 10.44 -19.26 -6.34
CA GLU A 205 10.35 -18.50 -5.09
C GLU A 205 9.10 -17.65 -5.04
N ASN A 206 8.58 -17.42 -3.83
CA ASN A 206 7.62 -16.37 -3.55
C ASN A 206 8.39 -15.22 -2.89
N ASN A 207 8.82 -14.22 -3.66
CA ASN A 207 9.77 -13.20 -3.21
C ASN A 207 9.14 -12.05 -2.39
N VAL A 208 7.87 -12.17 -2.02
CA VAL A 208 7.21 -11.17 -1.16
C VAL A 208 7.65 -11.29 0.29
N SER A 209 7.68 -10.16 0.98
CA SER A 209 7.83 -10.08 2.44
C SER A 209 6.48 -10.09 3.14
N GLY A 210 6.40 -10.76 4.29
CA GLY A 210 5.19 -10.85 5.12
C GLY A 210 4.72 -12.28 5.31
N SER A 211 3.41 -12.51 5.24
CA SER A 211 2.76 -13.81 5.51
C SER A 211 2.03 -14.41 4.30
N THR A 212 2.06 -13.73 3.15
CA THR A 212 1.34 -14.17 1.95
C THR A 212 1.87 -15.51 1.42
N GLN A 213 0.98 -16.48 1.28
CA GLN A 213 1.29 -17.81 0.74
C GLN A 213 0.69 -17.98 -0.66
N ALA A 214 1.47 -18.51 -1.60
CA ALA A 214 0.98 -18.99 -2.88
C ALA A 214 0.55 -20.46 -2.75
N ASN A 215 -0.69 -20.81 -3.11
CA ASN A 215 -1.19 -22.18 -3.04
C ASN A 215 -2.46 -22.38 -3.89
N PRO A 216 -2.56 -23.45 -4.72
CA PRO A 216 -1.48 -24.34 -5.14
C PRO A 216 -0.69 -23.74 -6.30
N VAL A 217 0.64 -23.80 -6.26
CA VAL A 217 1.48 -23.38 -7.38
C VAL A 217 1.50 -24.48 -8.44
N SER A 218 1.24 -24.13 -9.69
CA SER A 218 1.40 -25.05 -10.82
C SER A 218 2.69 -24.77 -11.60
N LEU A 219 3.18 -25.75 -12.37
CA LEU A 219 4.38 -25.59 -13.18
C LEU A 219 4.28 -26.43 -14.45
N ASP A 220 4.24 -25.77 -15.59
CA ASP A 220 4.20 -26.42 -16.89
C ASP A 220 5.53 -26.25 -17.62
N MET A 221 6.01 -27.32 -18.24
CA MET A 221 7.16 -27.27 -19.15
C MET A 221 6.68 -27.56 -20.56
N LEU A 222 6.91 -26.59 -21.43
CA LEU A 222 6.46 -26.53 -22.80
C LEU A 222 7.66 -26.43 -23.73
N ILE A 223 7.49 -26.87 -24.98
CA ILE A 223 8.49 -26.70 -26.02
C ILE A 223 7.90 -25.98 -27.22
N ASN A 224 8.69 -25.06 -27.76
CA ASN A 224 8.43 -24.39 -29.00
C ASN A 224 9.45 -24.82 -30.05
N THR A 225 8.95 -25.21 -31.22
CA THR A 225 9.77 -25.63 -32.37
C THR A 225 9.76 -24.61 -33.51
N SER A 226 9.16 -23.44 -33.30
CA SER A 226 9.14 -22.31 -34.23
C SER A 226 10.09 -21.21 -33.77
N SER A 227 10.37 -20.25 -34.65
CA SER A 227 11.15 -19.06 -34.30
C SER A 227 10.38 -18.03 -33.46
N ILE A 228 9.05 -18.18 -33.35
CA ILE A 228 8.18 -17.32 -32.55
C ILE A 228 8.25 -17.79 -31.10
N LEU A 229 8.29 -16.89 -30.11
CA LEU A 229 8.39 -17.23 -28.69
C LEU A 229 7.01 -17.29 -28.00
N TYR A 230 6.84 -18.16 -27.00
CA TYR A 230 5.67 -18.17 -26.10
C TYR A 230 5.79 -16.99 -25.10
N PRO A 231 4.72 -16.24 -24.77
CA PRO A 231 3.29 -16.51 -25.00
C PRO A 231 2.64 -15.92 -26.26
N ASP A 232 3.38 -15.68 -27.36
CA ASP A 232 2.72 -15.21 -28.59
C ASP A 232 1.60 -16.18 -29.01
N PRO A 233 0.35 -15.71 -29.22
CA PRO A 233 -0.78 -16.57 -29.60
C PRO A 233 -0.57 -17.36 -30.89
N ARG A 234 0.40 -16.98 -31.72
CA ARG A 234 0.78 -17.65 -32.96
C ARG A 234 1.87 -18.70 -32.76
N ALA A 235 2.53 -18.71 -31.61
CA ALA A 235 3.57 -19.67 -31.31
C ALA A 235 2.98 -21.09 -31.29
N ARG A 236 3.64 -22.02 -32.00
CA ARG A 236 3.31 -23.45 -31.89
C ARG A 236 4.02 -24.03 -30.69
N VAL A 237 3.24 -24.37 -29.68
CA VAL A 237 3.74 -24.87 -28.39
C VAL A 237 3.23 -26.28 -28.14
N PHE A 238 4.11 -27.15 -27.64
CA PHE A 238 3.82 -28.54 -27.32
C PHE A 238 4.13 -28.83 -25.87
N ASN A 239 3.33 -29.69 -25.23
CA ASN A 239 3.57 -30.09 -23.85
C ASN A 239 4.79 -30.99 -23.75
N VAL A 240 5.71 -30.67 -22.86
CA VAL A 240 6.76 -31.60 -22.46
C VAL A 240 6.33 -32.38 -21.23
N THR A 241 5.97 -31.67 -20.15
CA THR A 241 5.38 -32.23 -18.93
C THR A 241 4.70 -31.11 -18.15
N THR A 242 3.70 -31.46 -17.35
CA THR A 242 2.92 -30.50 -16.56
C THR A 242 2.78 -31.02 -15.13
N ASP A 243 2.88 -30.14 -14.15
CA ASP A 243 2.51 -30.44 -12.76
C ASP A 243 1.46 -29.43 -12.29
N SER A 244 0.25 -29.94 -12.03
CA SER A 244 -0.87 -29.11 -11.59
C SER A 244 -0.72 -28.59 -10.15
N ASN A 245 0.22 -29.15 -9.37
CA ASN A 245 0.44 -28.75 -7.99
C ASN A 245 1.86 -29.15 -7.52
N ILE A 246 2.79 -28.20 -7.55
CA ILE A 246 4.13 -28.39 -6.96
C ILE A 246 4.15 -28.10 -5.46
N GLY A 247 3.05 -27.61 -4.87
CA GLY A 247 2.88 -27.33 -3.45
C GLY A 247 2.54 -25.86 -3.16
N SER A 248 2.61 -25.50 -1.87
CA SER A 248 2.44 -24.14 -1.38
C SER A 248 3.78 -23.46 -1.13
N ILE A 249 3.91 -22.17 -1.46
CA ILE A 249 5.12 -21.38 -1.22
C ILE A 249 4.79 -20.20 -0.31
N SER A 250 5.23 -20.29 0.96
CA SER A 250 5.12 -19.19 1.92
C SER A 250 5.98 -18.00 1.51
N ALA A 251 5.65 -16.81 2.00
CA ALA A 251 6.44 -15.59 1.77
C ALA A 251 7.94 -15.81 2.06
N SER A 252 8.80 -15.26 1.20
CA SER A 252 10.27 -15.34 1.27
C SER A 252 10.83 -16.78 1.29
N ASN A 253 10.05 -17.76 0.83
CA ASN A 253 10.49 -19.15 0.66
C ASN A 253 10.48 -19.56 -0.81
N SER A 254 11.04 -20.74 -1.09
CA SER A 254 11.05 -21.35 -2.41
C SER A 254 10.72 -22.84 -2.36
N ILE A 255 10.30 -23.38 -3.49
CA ILE A 255 10.10 -24.81 -3.70
C ILE A 255 10.81 -25.25 -4.97
N THR A 256 11.36 -26.46 -4.99
CA THR A 256 12.01 -27.01 -6.17
C THR A 256 11.21 -28.19 -6.70
N LYS A 257 10.90 -28.16 -8.00
CA LYS A 257 10.37 -29.30 -8.73
C LYS A 257 11.39 -29.81 -9.73
N THR A 258 11.60 -31.13 -9.74
CA THR A 258 12.45 -31.79 -10.74
C THR A 258 11.60 -32.58 -11.72
N PHE A 259 11.77 -32.30 -13.01
CA PHE A 259 11.21 -33.09 -14.10
C PHE A 259 12.29 -33.97 -14.72
N ASN A 260 12.07 -35.29 -14.73
CA ASN A 260 12.93 -36.22 -15.44
C ASN A 260 12.43 -36.41 -16.87
N VAL A 261 13.18 -35.90 -17.85
CA VAL A 261 12.75 -35.79 -19.24
C VAL A 261 13.63 -36.67 -20.11
N PHE A 262 13.00 -37.57 -20.86
CA PHE A 262 13.68 -38.38 -21.86
C PHE A 262 13.67 -37.68 -23.22
N VAL A 263 14.85 -37.53 -23.82
CA VAL A 263 15.02 -36.91 -25.14
C VAL A 263 15.19 -38.03 -26.15
N SER A 264 14.21 -38.20 -27.03
CA SER A 264 14.23 -39.18 -28.13
C SER A 264 14.42 -38.46 -29.46
N ASN A 265 13.72 -38.89 -30.52
CA ASN A 265 13.50 -38.04 -31.69
C ASN A 265 12.51 -36.90 -31.42
N THR A 266 11.83 -36.92 -30.26
CA THR A 266 10.92 -35.90 -29.75
C THR A 266 11.21 -35.65 -28.27
N ILE A 267 10.66 -34.57 -27.72
CA ILE A 267 10.62 -34.27 -26.29
C ILE A 267 9.17 -33.98 -25.90
N GLY A 268 8.62 -34.82 -25.03
CA GLY A 268 7.18 -34.87 -24.77
C GLY A 268 6.36 -35.04 -26.04
N SER A 269 5.38 -34.15 -26.24
CA SER A 269 4.47 -34.14 -27.40
C SER A 269 4.99 -33.36 -28.61
N SER A 270 6.27 -32.96 -28.62
CA SER A 270 6.85 -32.22 -29.74
C SER A 270 6.81 -33.01 -31.05
N PRO A 271 6.81 -32.33 -32.21
CA PRO A 271 7.15 -32.96 -33.47
C PRO A 271 8.61 -33.45 -33.46
N THR A 272 8.99 -34.17 -34.53
CA THR A 272 10.35 -34.71 -34.66
C THR A 272 11.39 -33.59 -34.67
N LEU A 273 12.41 -33.73 -33.83
CA LEU A 273 13.52 -32.82 -33.69
C LEU A 273 14.61 -33.13 -34.72
N SER A 274 15.21 -32.09 -35.27
CA SER A 274 16.24 -32.15 -36.31
C SER A 274 17.62 -31.91 -35.70
N ASN A 275 18.57 -32.79 -36.02
CA ASN A 275 19.93 -32.73 -35.47
C ASN A 275 20.61 -31.39 -35.77
N GLY A 276 21.20 -30.78 -34.74
CA GLY A 276 21.88 -29.49 -34.83
C GLY A 276 20.96 -28.27 -34.70
N ASN A 277 19.64 -28.44 -34.69
CA ASN A 277 18.71 -27.33 -34.57
C ASN A 277 18.55 -26.88 -33.11
N GLY A 278 18.35 -25.56 -32.95
CA GLY A 278 17.98 -24.94 -31.69
C GLY A 278 16.47 -25.01 -31.44
N TYR A 279 16.11 -25.13 -30.17
CA TYR A 279 14.73 -25.21 -29.68
C TYR A 279 14.59 -24.44 -28.36
N THR A 280 13.38 -23.98 -28.05
CA THR A 280 13.11 -23.24 -26.81
C THR A 280 12.18 -24.05 -25.92
N LEU A 281 12.61 -24.31 -24.70
CA LEU A 281 11.75 -24.72 -23.60
C LEU A 281 11.20 -23.49 -22.90
N SER A 282 9.92 -23.52 -22.57
CA SER A 282 9.26 -22.52 -21.73
C SER A 282 8.80 -23.20 -20.44
N PHE A 283 9.08 -22.56 -19.31
CA PHE A 283 8.61 -22.95 -17.99
C PHE A 283 7.58 -21.92 -17.57
N ASP A 284 6.34 -22.35 -17.48
CA ASP A 284 5.20 -21.52 -17.14
C ASP A 284 4.85 -21.75 -15.66
N ILE A 285 5.29 -20.80 -14.83
CA ILE A 285 5.02 -20.77 -13.40
C ILE A 285 3.57 -20.35 -13.22
N ASP A 286 2.84 -21.12 -12.43
CA ASP A 286 1.40 -20.98 -12.33
C ASP A 286 0.65 -20.91 -13.68
N GLY A 287 1.05 -21.71 -14.66
CA GLY A 287 0.39 -21.76 -15.98
C GLY A 287 -1.10 -22.13 -15.96
N LYS A 288 -1.67 -22.45 -14.78
CA LYS A 288 -3.12 -22.63 -14.57
C LYS A 288 -3.84 -21.37 -14.06
N GLY A 289 -3.12 -20.31 -13.69
CA GLY A 289 -3.65 -19.06 -13.14
C GLY A 289 -4.47 -19.29 -11.87
N LYS A 290 -4.01 -20.20 -10.99
CA LYS A 290 -4.71 -20.52 -9.73
C LYS A 290 -4.26 -19.63 -8.58
N VAL A 291 -3.08 -19.02 -8.69
CA VAL A 291 -2.53 -18.06 -7.75
C VAL A 291 -2.70 -16.69 -8.38
N ASP A 292 -3.44 -15.79 -7.72
CA ASP A 292 -3.54 -14.38 -8.16
C ASP A 292 -2.32 -13.61 -7.66
N GLU A 293 -1.40 -13.32 -8.57
CA GLU A 293 -0.09 -12.75 -8.28
C GLU A 293 -0.06 -11.23 -8.46
N SER A 294 0.96 -10.59 -7.87
CA SER A 294 1.24 -9.18 -8.14
C SER A 294 1.79 -8.92 -9.55
N ASN A 295 2.27 -9.96 -10.24
CA ASN A 295 3.10 -9.91 -11.44
C ASN A 295 2.79 -11.04 -12.44
N GLU A 296 1.53 -11.22 -12.84
CA GLU A 296 1.11 -12.26 -13.81
C GLU A 296 1.90 -12.33 -15.14
N ASN A 297 2.67 -11.29 -15.49
CA ASN A 297 3.33 -11.18 -16.78
C ASN A 297 4.76 -11.77 -16.84
N ASP A 298 5.36 -12.20 -15.72
CA ASP A 298 6.74 -12.74 -15.68
C ASP A 298 6.83 -14.22 -15.30
N ASN A 299 5.69 -14.90 -15.30
CA ASN A 299 5.56 -16.33 -15.01
C ASN A 299 6.24 -17.24 -16.05
N ILE A 300 6.54 -16.72 -17.23
CA ILE A 300 7.11 -17.48 -18.33
C ILE A 300 8.62 -17.28 -18.39
N ASN A 301 9.34 -18.38 -18.16
CA ASN A 301 10.80 -18.43 -18.23
C ASN A 301 11.24 -19.31 -19.39
N GLN A 302 12.37 -19.01 -20.02
CA GLN A 302 12.79 -19.72 -21.23
C GLN A 302 14.22 -20.27 -21.14
N LEU A 303 14.41 -21.47 -21.67
CA LEU A 303 15.72 -22.09 -21.87
C LEU A 303 15.83 -22.57 -23.30
N GLN A 304 16.84 -22.09 -24.02
CA GLN A 304 17.18 -22.63 -25.31
C GLN A 304 18.09 -23.84 -25.18
N PHE A 305 17.98 -24.77 -26.13
CA PHE A 305 18.88 -25.90 -26.24
C PHE A 305 19.11 -26.29 -27.70
N VAL A 306 20.23 -26.96 -27.97
CA VAL A 306 20.51 -27.59 -29.26
C VAL A 306 20.22 -29.08 -29.16
N TYR A 307 19.46 -29.63 -30.11
CA TYR A 307 19.23 -31.07 -30.18
C TYR A 307 20.35 -31.79 -30.95
N SER A 308 20.84 -32.90 -30.40
CA SER A 308 21.86 -33.73 -31.05
C SER A 308 21.43 -35.19 -31.13
N SER A 309 21.39 -35.73 -32.35
CA SER A 309 21.13 -37.16 -32.60
C SER A 309 22.39 -38.02 -32.51
N SER A 310 23.60 -37.43 -32.46
CA SER A 310 24.86 -38.16 -32.37
C SER A 310 25.21 -38.57 -30.94
N SER A 311 25.62 -39.82 -30.77
CA SER A 311 26.18 -40.33 -29.51
C SER A 311 27.58 -39.75 -29.21
N ARG A 312 28.30 -39.25 -30.22
CA ARG A 312 29.56 -38.50 -30.04
C ARG A 312 29.28 -37.08 -29.55
N SER A 313 29.89 -36.69 -28.43
CA SER A 313 30.08 -35.29 -27.99
C SER A 313 30.96 -34.56 -29.01
N GLY A 314 30.43 -34.22 -30.18
CA GLY A 314 31.06 -33.17 -30.98
C GLY A 314 30.84 -31.85 -30.25
N LEU A 315 31.91 -31.13 -29.94
CA LEU A 315 31.82 -29.70 -29.66
C LEU A 315 31.33 -29.04 -30.94
N VAL A 316 30.01 -29.00 -31.08
CA VAL A 316 29.33 -28.31 -32.15
C VAL A 316 29.34 -26.84 -31.73
N ASN A 317 30.33 -26.08 -32.21
CA ASN A 317 30.31 -24.62 -32.19
C ASN A 317 29.21 -24.16 -33.15
N ILE A 318 27.96 -24.22 -32.72
CA ILE A 318 26.80 -23.72 -33.47
C ILE A 318 25.89 -23.00 -32.48
N LEU A 319 26.15 -21.72 -32.27
CA LEU A 319 25.32 -20.65 -32.80
C LEU A 319 25.83 -19.31 -32.28
N ASP A 320 26.05 -18.45 -33.26
CA ASP A 320 26.38 -17.05 -33.14
C ASP A 320 25.52 -16.39 -32.04
N LYS A 321 26.18 -15.90 -30.99
CA LYS A 321 25.57 -15.17 -29.85
C LYS A 321 24.92 -13.85 -30.28
N SER A 322 24.90 -13.55 -31.58
CA SER A 322 24.51 -12.27 -32.15
C SER A 322 23.01 -12.00 -32.16
N ASN A 323 22.14 -12.99 -31.93
CA ASN A 323 20.71 -12.82 -32.21
C ASN A 323 19.71 -13.17 -31.09
N LEU A 324 20.16 -13.31 -29.83
CA LEU A 324 19.23 -13.49 -28.72
C LEU A 324 19.43 -12.46 -27.62
N ASN A 325 18.50 -11.50 -27.64
CA ASN A 325 18.10 -10.64 -26.53
C ASN A 325 18.92 -9.36 -26.33
N SER A 326 19.69 -8.93 -27.32
CA SER A 326 20.14 -7.54 -27.36
C SER A 326 18.96 -6.67 -27.79
N HIS A 327 18.48 -5.82 -26.90
CA HIS A 327 17.42 -4.87 -27.19
C HIS A 327 17.90 -3.46 -26.84
N GLU A 328 17.37 -2.50 -27.57
CA GLU A 328 17.81 -1.12 -27.44
C GLU A 328 17.00 -0.43 -26.35
N VAL A 329 17.71 0.22 -25.43
CA VAL A 329 17.14 1.04 -24.37
C VAL A 329 17.44 2.49 -24.71
N SER A 330 16.39 3.25 -25.02
CA SER A 330 16.46 4.67 -25.35
C SER A 330 15.94 5.50 -24.16
N VAL A 331 16.70 6.52 -23.79
CA VAL A 331 16.39 7.42 -22.66
C VAL A 331 16.11 8.82 -23.19
N PHE A 332 14.93 9.34 -22.89
CA PHE A 332 14.46 10.65 -23.33
C PHE A 332 14.27 11.59 -22.14
N THR A 333 14.38 12.90 -22.39
CA THR A 333 13.84 13.92 -21.47
C THR A 333 12.32 13.79 -21.41
N ILE A 334 11.69 14.39 -20.40
CA ILE A 334 10.22 14.53 -20.34
C ILE A 334 9.63 15.35 -21.49
N TYR A 335 10.47 16.07 -22.24
CA TYR A 335 10.08 16.83 -23.43
C TYR A 335 10.30 16.04 -24.74
N GLY A 336 10.69 14.77 -24.64
CA GLY A 336 10.86 13.87 -25.80
C GLY A 336 12.20 13.97 -26.52
N THR A 337 13.19 14.67 -25.97
CA THR A 337 14.54 14.74 -26.54
C THR A 337 15.34 13.48 -26.17
N LEU A 338 15.89 12.76 -27.14
CA LEU A 338 16.77 11.61 -26.89
C LEU A 338 18.08 12.08 -26.23
N ILE A 339 18.41 11.52 -25.07
CA ILE A 339 19.62 11.86 -24.31
C ILE A 339 20.68 10.79 -24.45
N ASN A 340 20.28 9.51 -24.36
CA ASN A 340 21.21 8.39 -24.40
C ASN A 340 20.50 7.14 -24.93
N GLN A 341 21.27 6.22 -25.48
CA GLN A 341 20.77 4.97 -26.03
C GLN A 341 21.85 3.89 -25.92
N LYS A 342 21.43 2.70 -25.51
CA LYS A 342 22.35 1.56 -25.37
C LYS A 342 21.65 0.26 -25.73
N THR A 343 22.30 -0.54 -26.56
CA THR A 343 21.92 -1.93 -26.76
C THR A 343 22.40 -2.75 -25.55
N VAL A 344 21.47 -3.43 -24.88
CA VAL A 344 21.75 -4.25 -23.70
C VAL A 344 21.25 -5.67 -23.92
N ALA A 345 22.01 -6.65 -23.46
CA ALA A 345 21.74 -8.07 -23.67
C ALA A 345 21.02 -8.72 -22.48
N THR A 346 20.97 -8.04 -21.32
CA THR A 346 20.37 -8.55 -20.08
C THR A 346 19.67 -7.42 -19.30
N LYS A 347 18.73 -7.79 -18.41
CA LYS A 347 18.06 -6.82 -17.52
C LYS A 347 19.05 -6.14 -16.55
N ASP A 348 20.05 -6.87 -16.07
CA ASP A 348 21.13 -6.30 -15.24
C ASP A 348 21.93 -5.21 -15.97
N GLU A 349 22.15 -5.36 -17.27
CA GLU A 349 22.81 -4.34 -18.08
C GLU A 349 21.92 -3.12 -18.33
N GLU A 350 20.61 -3.32 -18.53
CA GLU A 350 19.61 -2.25 -18.56
C GLU A 350 19.61 -1.48 -17.22
N ASP A 351 19.53 -2.19 -16.11
CA ASP A 351 19.46 -1.59 -14.77
C ASP A 351 20.75 -0.82 -14.46
N LYS A 352 21.93 -1.35 -14.81
CA LYS A 352 23.21 -0.63 -14.68
C LYS A 352 23.24 0.61 -15.58
N PHE A 353 22.75 0.52 -16.81
CA PHE A 353 22.68 1.65 -17.74
C PHE A 353 21.77 2.76 -17.19
N ILE A 354 20.57 2.41 -16.74
CA ILE A 354 19.62 3.34 -16.14
C ILE A 354 20.17 3.92 -14.83
N ASN A 355 20.87 3.11 -14.04
CA ASN A 355 21.45 3.57 -12.78
C ASN A 355 22.62 4.52 -12.97
N SER A 356 23.29 4.48 -14.11
CA SER A 356 24.36 5.42 -14.47
C SER A 356 23.85 6.80 -14.90
N LEU A 357 22.54 6.98 -15.10
CA LEU A 357 21.97 8.27 -15.48
C LEU A 357 22.16 9.31 -14.35
N PRO A 358 22.48 10.57 -14.70
CA PRO A 358 22.52 11.67 -13.74
C PRO A 358 21.17 11.88 -13.04
N LYS A 359 21.17 12.72 -11.99
CA LYS A 359 19.93 13.15 -11.32
C LYS A 359 18.98 13.83 -12.31
N GLY A 360 17.72 13.43 -12.33
CA GLY A 360 16.74 13.96 -13.29
C GLY A 360 15.49 13.10 -13.50
N PHE A 361 14.61 13.59 -14.37
CA PHE A 361 13.37 12.92 -14.78
C PHE A 361 13.51 12.43 -16.22
N TYR A 362 13.27 11.13 -16.44
CA TYR A 362 13.47 10.52 -17.75
C TYR A 362 12.29 9.64 -18.15
N ILE A 363 12.10 9.52 -19.47
CA ILE A 363 11.25 8.51 -20.10
C ILE A 363 12.18 7.46 -20.69
N VAL A 364 12.07 6.22 -20.23
CA VAL A 364 12.84 5.09 -20.73
C VAL A 364 11.94 4.26 -21.63
N LYS A 365 12.43 3.95 -22.82
CA LYS A 365 11.81 3.00 -23.74
C LYS A 365 12.78 1.84 -23.94
N ASN A 366 12.39 0.64 -23.53
CA ASN A 366 13.08 -0.58 -23.93
C ASN A 366 12.22 -1.27 -25.02
N GLY A 367 12.74 -2.33 -25.63
CA GLY A 367 12.03 -3.03 -26.73
C GLY A 367 10.65 -3.62 -26.37
N ILE A 368 10.20 -3.50 -25.11
CA ILE A 368 9.01 -4.15 -24.56
C ILE A 368 8.03 -3.12 -23.96
N GLU A 369 8.52 -2.08 -23.31
CA GLU A 369 7.71 -1.12 -22.58
C GLU A 369 8.28 0.31 -22.57
N THR A 370 7.48 1.26 -22.12
CA THR A 370 7.88 2.66 -21.91
C THR A 370 7.43 3.11 -20.54
N TYR A 371 8.38 3.54 -19.71
CA TYR A 371 8.14 3.91 -18.32
C TYR A 371 8.92 5.17 -17.92
N LYS A 372 8.54 5.77 -16.78
CA LYS A 372 9.15 7.00 -16.26
C LYS A 372 10.02 6.66 -15.06
N ILE A 373 11.16 7.32 -14.96
CA ILE A 373 12.06 7.18 -13.81
C ILE A 373 12.44 8.55 -13.26
N VAL A 374 12.69 8.59 -11.95
CA VAL A 374 13.23 9.75 -11.22
C VAL A 374 14.54 9.31 -10.59
N LYS A 375 15.64 10.00 -10.89
CA LYS A 375 16.96 9.76 -10.32
C LYS A 375 17.24 10.87 -9.31
N GLU A 376 17.29 10.50 -8.03
CA GLU A 376 17.47 11.42 -6.89
C GLU A 376 18.90 11.85 -6.64
#